data_AF-A0A6G3DHS3-F1
#
_entry.id   AF-A0A6G3DHS3-F1
#
_cell.length_a   1.000
_cell.length_b   1.000
_cell.length_c   1.000
_cell.angle_alpha   90.00
_cell.angle_beta   90.00
_cell.angle_gamma   90.00
#
_symmetry.space_group_name_H-M   'P 1'
#
loop_
_entity.id
_entity.type
_entity.pdbx_description
1 polymer ?
#
loop_
_entity_poly.entity_id
_entity_poly.type
_entity_poly.pdbx_seq_one_letter_code
_entity_poly.pdbx_strand_id
1 'polypeptide(L)'
;SWNFNYKAAGDALGIDLLGNPWLVQNDAAVAWKTGLWYWNTQSGPGTMTPHNAMVNGAGFGQTIRSINGSLECDGKNPAQVQSRVTKYQQFSQILGVSPGGNLYC
;
A
#
# COMPACT_ATOMS: atom_id res chain seq x y z
N SER A 1 -11.61 3.36 -0.56
CA SER A 1 -11.28 4.35 -1.61
C SER A 1 -12.28 5.48 -1.59
N TRP A 2 -11.87 6.71 -1.89
CA TRP A 2 -12.71 7.90 -1.70
C TRP A 2 -12.29 9.06 -2.61
N ASN A 3 -13.21 9.97 -2.91
CA ASN A 3 -13.00 11.19 -3.68
C ASN A 3 -11.82 12.04 -3.19
N PHE A 4 -11.62 12.18 -1.88
CA PHE A 4 -10.49 12.94 -1.33
C PHE A 4 -9.12 12.32 -1.69
N ASN A 5 -9.03 11.00 -1.88
CA ASN A 5 -7.79 10.36 -2.33
C ASN A 5 -7.51 10.65 -3.81
N TYR A 6 -8.54 10.71 -4.66
CA TYR A 6 -8.37 11.11 -6.06
C TYR A 6 -7.85 12.55 -6.15
N LYS A 7 -8.38 13.47 -5.32
CA LYS A 7 -7.87 14.84 -5.26
C LYS A 7 -6.41 14.89 -4.81
N ALA A 8 -6.07 14.25 -3.69
CA ALA A 8 -4.72 14.27 -3.14
C ALA A 8 -3.69 13.60 -4.07
N ALA A 9 -4.04 12.47 -4.68
CA ALA A 9 -3.20 11.80 -5.68
C ALA A 9 -3.02 12.67 -6.93
N GLY A 10 -4.11 13.28 -7.39
CA GLY A 10 -4.09 14.14 -8.56
C GLY A 10 -3.19 15.36 -8.39
N ASP A 11 -3.29 16.03 -7.24
CA ASP A 11 -2.44 17.18 -6.89
C ASP A 11 -0.95 16.79 -6.86
N ALA A 12 -0.61 15.66 -6.24
CA ALA A 12 0.76 15.18 -6.15
C ALA A 12 1.36 14.77 -7.50
N LEU A 13 0.53 14.31 -8.43
CA LEU A 13 0.96 13.79 -9.73
C LEU A 13 0.84 14.83 -10.87
N GLY A 14 0.20 15.97 -10.62
CA GLY A 14 -0.11 16.97 -11.64
C GLY A 14 -1.17 16.49 -12.65
N ILE A 15 -2.14 15.69 -12.20
CA ILE A 15 -3.19 15.07 -13.03
C ILE A 15 -4.55 15.31 -12.38
N ASP A 16 -5.55 15.82 -13.10
CA ASP A 16 -6.89 16.04 -12.52
C ASP A 16 -7.68 14.72 -12.38
N LEU A 17 -7.34 13.97 -11.33
CA LEU A 17 -8.00 12.71 -10.99
C LEU A 17 -9.34 12.90 -10.27
N LEU A 18 -9.61 14.09 -9.71
CA LEU A 18 -10.92 14.39 -9.12
C LEU A 18 -11.97 14.65 -10.22
N GLY A 19 -11.60 15.44 -11.24
CA GLY A 19 -12.44 15.70 -12.41
C GLY A 19 -12.50 14.54 -13.39
N ASN A 20 -11.44 13.72 -13.49
CA ASN A 20 -11.40 12.56 -14.38
C ASN A 20 -10.82 11.30 -13.70
N PRO A 21 -11.58 10.66 -12.78
CA PRO A 21 -11.13 9.47 -12.05
C PRO A 21 -10.92 8.25 -12.96
N TRP A 22 -11.57 8.22 -14.13
CA TRP A 22 -11.50 7.12 -15.09
C TRP A 22 -10.09 6.90 -15.65
N LEU A 23 -9.21 7.91 -15.58
CA LEU A 23 -7.81 7.75 -15.96
C LEU A 23 -7.12 6.64 -15.18
N VAL A 24 -7.48 6.42 -13.91
CA VAL A 24 -6.86 5.39 -13.07
C VAL A 24 -7.13 3.97 -13.59
N GLN A 25 -8.27 3.72 -14.24
CA GLN A 25 -8.59 2.41 -14.81
C GLN A 25 -8.26 2.30 -16.31
N ASN A 26 -8.15 3.43 -17.03
CA ASN A 26 -8.00 3.44 -18.49
C ASN A 26 -6.56 3.75 -18.95
N ASP A 27 -5.72 4.34 -18.09
CA ASP A 27 -4.32 4.64 -18.39
C ASP A 27 -3.40 3.89 -17.42
N ALA A 28 -2.58 2.98 -17.95
CA ALA A 28 -1.70 2.14 -17.15
C ALA A 28 -0.63 2.94 -16.39
N ALA A 29 -0.09 4.00 -16.99
CA ALA A 29 0.93 4.82 -16.33
C ALA A 29 0.32 5.61 -15.17
N VAL A 30 -0.91 6.13 -15.34
CA VAL A 30 -1.67 6.76 -14.25
C VAL A 30 -1.98 5.75 -13.15
N ALA A 31 -2.44 4.56 -13.50
CA ALA A 31 -2.73 3.49 -12.54
C ALA A 31 -1.50 3.20 -11.65
N TRP A 32 -0.33 2.98 -12.27
CA TRP A 32 0.91 2.72 -11.52
C TRP A 32 1.37 3.91 -10.69
N LYS A 33 1.27 5.14 -11.23
CA LYS A 33 1.61 6.36 -10.48
C LYS A 33 0.75 6.52 -9.23
N THR A 34 -0.54 6.20 -9.28
CA THR A 34 -1.40 6.29 -8.09
C THR A 34 -1.05 5.23 -7.03
N GLY A 35 -0.70 4.01 -7.45
CA GLY A 35 -0.19 2.98 -6.54
C GLY A 35 1.11 3.39 -5.85
N LEU A 36 2.07 3.94 -6.62
CA LEU A 36 3.33 4.45 -6.10
C LEU A 36 3.13 5.68 -5.20
N TRP A 37 2.22 6.59 -5.56
CA TRP A 37 1.87 7.74 -4.72
C TRP A 37 1.42 7.28 -3.35
N TYR A 38 0.51 6.29 -3.29
CA TYR A 38 0.04 5.78 -2.01
C TYR A 38 1.19 5.17 -1.19
N TRP A 39 1.96 4.27 -1.82
CA TRP A 39 3.06 3.56 -1.17
C TRP A 39 4.13 4.48 -0.56
N ASN A 40 4.43 5.59 -1.23
CA ASN A 40 5.54 6.47 -0.86
C ASN A 40 5.11 7.67 0.00
N THR A 41 3.82 8.03 0.04
CA THR A 41 3.37 9.28 0.69
C THR A 41 2.28 9.10 1.74
N GLN A 42 1.54 8.00 1.72
CA GLN A 42 0.36 7.83 2.58
C GLN A 42 0.64 6.87 3.73
N SER A 43 0.23 7.26 4.95
CA SER A 43 0.26 6.36 6.12
C SER A 43 -1.05 5.59 6.31
N GLY A 44 -2.14 5.98 5.63
CA GLY A 44 -3.46 5.37 5.79
C GLY A 44 -3.86 5.26 7.27
N PRO A 45 -4.36 4.10 7.74
CA PRO A 45 -4.67 3.88 9.16
C PRO A 45 -3.43 3.47 10.00
N GLY A 46 -2.24 3.41 9.42
CA GLY A 46 -0.98 3.19 10.12
C GLY A 46 -0.31 4.50 10.56
N THR A 47 0.96 4.40 10.97
CA THR A 47 1.75 5.54 11.49
C THR A 47 2.92 5.93 10.60
N MET A 48 3.16 5.21 9.50
CA MET A 48 4.24 5.47 8.56
C MET A 48 3.85 5.05 7.13
N THR A 49 4.57 5.56 6.14
CA THR A 49 4.37 5.11 4.76
C THR A 49 4.84 3.67 4.59
N PRO A 50 4.20 2.87 3.71
CA PRO A 50 4.72 1.56 3.35
C PRO A 50 6.19 1.59 2.88
N HIS A 51 6.60 2.63 2.15
CA HIS A 51 8.00 2.83 1.79
C HIS A 51 8.91 2.87 3.02
N ASN A 52 8.62 3.75 3.98
CA ASN A 52 9.41 3.90 5.20
C ASN A 52 9.40 2.63 6.07
N ALA A 53 8.29 1.89 6.09
CA ALA A 53 8.22 0.61 6.79
C ALA A 53 9.25 -0.41 6.27
N MET A 54 9.46 -0.44 4.95
CA MET A 54 10.41 -1.36 4.33
C MET A 54 11.85 -0.87 4.44
N VAL A 55 12.14 0.38 4.07
CA VAL A 55 13.53 0.87 4.02
C VAL A 55 14.16 1.07 5.40
N ASN A 56 13.35 1.30 6.44
CA ASN A 56 13.83 1.43 7.83
C ASN A 56 13.74 0.12 8.63
N GLY A 57 13.33 -0.99 8.00
CA GLY A 57 13.26 -2.30 8.65
C GLY A 57 12.15 -2.44 9.71
N ALA A 58 11.11 -1.60 9.68
CA ALA A 58 9.96 -1.75 10.58
C ALA A 58 9.12 -3.00 10.27
N GLY A 59 9.14 -3.45 9.01
CA GLY A 59 8.63 -4.75 8.56
C GLY A 59 7.33 -4.69 7.74
N PHE A 60 7.06 -5.80 7.03
CA PHE A 60 5.94 -5.89 6.09
C PHE A 60 4.57 -5.68 6.76
N GLY A 61 4.42 -6.03 8.04
CA GLY A 61 3.19 -5.83 8.80
C GLY A 61 2.75 -4.36 8.89
N GLN A 62 3.70 -3.42 8.92
CA GLN A 62 3.37 -1.98 8.89
C GLN A 62 2.82 -1.55 7.53
N THR A 63 3.21 -2.21 6.44
CA THR A 63 2.62 -1.94 5.11
C THR A 63 1.15 -2.39 5.06
N ILE A 64 0.84 -3.56 5.64
CA ILE A 64 -0.54 -4.06 5.77
C ILE A 64 -1.36 -3.06 6.61
N ARG A 65 -0.78 -2.62 7.74
CA ARG A 65 -1.41 -1.64 8.62
C ARG A 65 -1.72 -0.33 7.90
N SER A 66 -0.77 0.20 7.14
CA SER A 66 -0.96 1.45 6.40
C SER A 66 -1.90 1.33 5.19
N ILE A 67 -2.17 0.13 4.66
CA ILE A 67 -3.08 -0.06 3.52
C ILE A 67 -4.52 -0.32 3.97
N ASN A 68 -4.74 -1.20 4.95
CA ASN A 68 -6.09 -1.56 5.42
C ASN A 68 -6.13 -2.02 6.88
N GLY A 69 -5.19 -1.56 7.70
CA GLY A 69 -5.01 -2.05 9.06
C GLY A 69 -6.20 -1.85 9.99
N SER A 70 -7.03 -0.84 9.76
CA SER A 70 -8.23 -0.59 10.57
C SER A 70 -9.24 -1.75 10.52
N LEU A 71 -9.22 -2.55 9.45
CA LEU A 71 -10.14 -3.68 9.23
C LEU A 71 -9.46 -5.05 9.36
N GLU A 72 -8.13 -5.12 9.23
CA GLU A 72 -7.41 -6.40 9.15
C GLU A 72 -6.51 -6.68 10.36
N CYS A 73 -5.73 -5.69 10.80
CA CYS A 73 -4.75 -5.85 11.88
C CYS A 73 -5.43 -6.00 13.25
N ASP A 74 -4.62 -6.29 14.27
CA ASP A 74 -5.02 -6.41 15.67
C ASP A 74 -6.08 -7.52 15.86
N GLY A 75 -5.94 -8.60 15.08
CA GLY A 75 -6.81 -9.77 15.13
C GLY A 75 -8.17 -9.62 14.44
N LYS A 76 -8.44 -8.49 13.76
CA LYS A 76 -9.75 -8.24 13.13
C LYS A 76 -10.02 -9.11 11.91
N ASN A 77 -8.99 -9.40 11.12
CA ASN A 77 -9.09 -10.36 10.01
C ASN A 77 -7.78 -11.14 9.80
N PRO A 78 -7.49 -12.13 10.66
CA PRO A 78 -6.24 -12.89 10.60
C PRO A 78 -6.04 -13.62 9.27
N ALA A 79 -7.12 -14.06 8.62
CA ALA A 79 -7.06 -14.75 7.32
C ALA A 79 -6.55 -13.82 6.21
N GLN A 80 -6.99 -12.56 6.19
CA GLN A 80 -6.52 -11.59 5.20
C GLN A 80 -5.07 -11.16 5.44
N VAL A 81 -4.66 -10.96 6.69
CA VAL A 81 -3.25 -10.70 7.03
C VAL A 81 -2.39 -11.87 6.56
N GLN A 82 -2.77 -13.11 6.87
CA GLN A 82 -2.04 -14.30 6.42
C GLN A 82 -1.95 -14.37 4.89
N SER A 83 -3.05 -14.09 4.17
CA SER A 83 -3.06 -14.07 2.71
C SER A 83 -2.04 -13.09 2.13
N ARG A 84 -1.94 -11.88 2.71
CA ARG A 84 -0.95 -10.87 2.31
C ARG A 84 0.48 -11.32 2.57
N VAL A 85 0.75 -11.86 3.77
CA VAL A 85 2.08 -12.37 4.14
C VAL A 85 2.51 -13.50 3.20
N THR A 86 1.61 -14.45 2.92
CA THR A 86 1.87 -15.54 1.98
C THR A 86 2.27 -15.00 0.60
N LYS A 87 1.55 -14.01 0.07
CA LYS A 87 1.87 -13.43 -1.24
C LYS A 87 3.21 -12.69 -1.23
N TYR A 88 3.51 -11.96 -0.16
CA TYR A 88 4.79 -11.26 0.01
C TYR A 88 5.97 -12.23 0.09
N GLN A 89 5.82 -13.34 0.82
CA GLN A 89 6.83 -14.40 0.88
C GLN A 89 7.06 -15.05 -0.50
N GLN A 90 5.99 -15.30 -1.27
CA GLN A 90 6.10 -15.79 -2.65
C GLN A 90 6.87 -14.82 -3.53
N PHE A 91 6.57 -13.51 -3.48
CA PHE A 91 7.31 -12.51 -4.24
C PHE A 91 8.76 -12.38 -3.80
N SER A 92 9.04 -12.43 -2.49
CA SER A 92 10.40 -12.41 -1.95
C SER A 92 11.21 -13.62 -2.45
N GLN A 93 10.58 -14.80 -2.51
CA GLN A 93 11.19 -16.01 -3.05
C GLN A 93 11.50 -15.90 -4.54
N ILE A 94 10.56 -15.37 -5.35
CA ILE A 94 10.76 -15.14 -6.80
C ILE A 94 11.95 -14.20 -7.03
N LEU A 95 12.10 -13.18 -6.18
CA LEU A 95 13.17 -12.20 -6.28
C LEU A 95 14.49 -12.64 -5.61
N GLY A 96 14.52 -13.80 -4.96
CA GLY A 96 15.72 -14.32 -4.29
C GLY A 96 16.18 -13.53 -3.07
N VAL A 97 15.25 -12.85 -2.38
CA VAL A 97 15.55 -12.01 -1.19
C VAL A 97 14.86 -12.53 0.06
N SER A 98 15.43 -12.22 1.23
CA SER A 98 14.80 -12.51 2.51
C SER A 98 13.55 -11.62 2.70
N PRO A 99 12.41 -12.17 3.18
CA PRO A 99 11.22 -11.37 3.48
C PRO A 99 11.42 -10.43 4.69
N GLY A 100 12.47 -10.64 5.50
CA GLY A 100 12.69 -9.88 6.73
C GLY A 100 11.78 -10.31 7.88
N GLY A 101 11.80 -9.54 8.98
CA GLY A 101 11.00 -9.77 10.18
C GLY A 101 9.73 -8.91 10.23
N ASN A 102 8.97 -9.02 11.32
CA ASN A 102 7.77 -8.21 11.60
C ASN A 102 6.75 -8.23 10.45
N LEU A 103 6.44 -9.44 9.96
CA LEU A 103 5.60 -9.63 8.77
C LEU A 103 4.11 -9.41 9.03
N TYR A 104 3.68 -9.54 10.28
CA TYR A 104 2.28 -9.53 10.67
C TYR A 104 1.89 -8.24 11.39
N CYS A 105 0.60 -7.95 11.34
CA CYS A 105 -0.13 -7.01 12.18
C CYS A 105 -1.45 -7.72 12.55
#